data_AF-A0A9D8MWG1-F1
#
_entry.id   AF-A0A9D8MWG1-F1
#
_cell.length_a   1.000
_cell.length_b   1.000
_cell.length_c   1.000
_cell.angle_alpha   90.00
_cell.angle_beta   90.00
_cell.angle_gamma   90.00
#
_symmetry.space_group_name_H-M   'P 1'
#
loop_
_entity.id
_entity.type
_entity.pdbx_description
1 polymer ?
#
loop_
_entity_poly.entity_id
_entity_poly.type
_entity_poly.pdbx_seq_one_letter_code
_entity_poly.pdbx_strand_id
1 'polypeptide(L)' 'MKSAYKNELADAAGVSYTTFYRWLSSNRDTLAGFGVKPNAKMLPPKAVDWICRGYGIDL' A
#
# COMPACT_ATOMS: atom_id res chain seq x y z
N MET A 1 7.35 -6.37 -8.76
CA MET A 1 7.44 -5.01 -8.16
C MET A 1 8.54 -4.94 -7.13
N LYS A 2 9.06 -3.74 -6.86
CA LYS A 2 10.01 -3.47 -5.76
C LYS A 2 9.23 -3.11 -4.49
N SER A 3 9.92 -3.09 -3.35
CA SER A 3 9.40 -2.46 -2.14
C SER A 3 9.22 -0.96 -2.37
N ALA A 4 8.15 -0.39 -1.82
CA ALA A 4 7.81 1.02 -1.98
C ALA A 4 7.31 1.58 -0.65
N TYR A 5 7.48 2.88 -0.45
CA TYR A 5 6.92 3.55 0.70
C TYR A 5 5.43 3.89 0.48
N LYS A 6 4.66 3.96 1.57
CA LYS A 6 3.23 4.28 1.51
C LYS A 6 2.94 5.65 0.87
N ASN A 7 3.81 6.63 1.07
CA ASN A 7 3.70 7.94 0.43
C ASN A 7 3.95 7.86 -1.07
N GLU A 8 4.97 7.12 -1.52
CA GLU A 8 5.22 6.93 -2.96
C GLU A 8 4.03 6.27 -3.66
N LEU A 9 3.39 5.29 -3.01
CA LEU A 9 2.18 4.67 -3.54
C LEU A 9 0.97 5.61 -3.53
N ALA A 10 0.83 6.47 -2.51
CA ALA A 10 -0.22 7.48 -2.48
C ALA A 10 -0.04 8.51 -3.60
N ASP A 11 1.20 8.95 -3.82
CA ASP A 11 1.56 9.90 -4.89
C ASP A 11 1.33 9.27 -6.27
N ALA A 12 1.74 8.02 -6.47
CA ALA A 12 1.49 7.26 -7.71
C ALA A 12 -0.01 7.03 -7.96
N ALA A 13 -0.80 6.87 -6.91
CA ALA A 13 -2.25 6.77 -6.99
C ALA A 13 -2.96 8.13 -7.19
N GLY A 14 -2.24 9.26 -7.11
CA GLY A 14 -2.81 10.61 -7.23
C GLY A 14 -3.77 10.98 -6.09
N VAL A 15 -3.61 10.37 -4.91
CA VAL A 15 -4.48 10.61 -3.74
C VAL A 15 -3.69 11.12 -2.55
N SER A 16 -4.38 11.79 -1.62
CA SER A 16 -3.74 12.15 -0.35
C SER A 16 -3.32 10.90 0.44
N TYR A 17 -2.22 11.01 1.19
CA TYR A 17 -1.76 9.95 2.09
C TYR A 17 -2.88 9.49 3.04
N THR A 18 -3.70 10.41 3.54
CA THR A 18 -4.81 10.09 4.44
C THR A 18 -5.86 9.21 3.78
N THR A 19 -6.22 9.49 2.52
CA THR A 19 -7.15 8.68 1.73
C THR A 19 -6.59 7.27 1.54
N PHE A 20 -5.33 7.19 1.11
CA PHE A 20 -4.64 5.92 0.91
C PHE A 20 -4.53 5.11 2.22
N TYR A 21 -4.18 5.77 3.32
CA TYR A 21 -4.06 5.15 4.63
C TYR A 21 -5.39 4.59 5.15
N ARG A 22 -6.52 5.28 4.91
CA ARG A 22 -7.85 4.76 5.25
C ARG A 22 -8.14 3.46 4.52
N TRP A 23 -7.84 3.40 3.23
CA TRP A 23 -8.02 2.17 2.46
C TRP A 23 -7.10 1.04 2.91
N LEU A 24 -5.82 1.32 3.19
CA LEU A 24 -4.92 0.33 3.78
C LEU A 24 -5.43 -0.19 5.12
N SER A 25 -6.03 0.69 5.93
CA SER A 25 -6.60 0.32 7.23
C SER A 25 -7.82 -0.61 7.09
N SER A 26 -8.67 -0.38 6.09
CA SER A 26 -9.79 -1.28 5.76
C SER A 26 -9.33 -2.65 5.28
N ASN A 27 -8.11 -2.76 4.77
CA ASN A 27 -7.52 -4.01 4.25
C ASN A 27 -6.40 -4.55 5.16
N ARG A 28 -6.42 -4.18 6.45
CA ARG A 28 -5.35 -4.49 7.39
C ARG A 28 -5.08 -5.99 7.51
N ASP A 29 -6.11 -6.82 7.53
CA ASP A 29 -5.95 -8.27 7.72
C ASP A 29 -5.24 -8.91 6.52
N THR A 30 -5.59 -8.48 5.31
CA THR A 30 -4.90 -8.90 4.08
C THR A 30 -3.44 -8.45 4.08
N LEU A 31 -3.17 -7.20 4.46
CA LEU A 31 -1.81 -6.67 4.56
C LEU A 31 -0.98 -7.39 5.64
N ALA A 32 -1.60 -7.76 6.76
CA ALA A 32 -0.96 -8.57 7.80
C ALA A 32 -0.57 -9.96 7.27
N GLY A 33 -1.40 -10.56 6.41
CA GLY A 33 -1.07 -11.80 5.69
C GLY A 33 0.18 -11.69 4.80
N PHE A 34 0.51 -10.48 4.32
CA PHE A 34 1.75 -10.19 3.59
C PHE A 34 2.94 -9.84 4.51
N GLY A 35 2.76 -9.89 5.83
CA GLY A 35 3.78 -9.54 6.82
C GLY A 35 3.92 -8.03 7.06
N VAL A 36 2.95 -7.22 6.64
CA VAL A 36 2.97 -5.76 6.84
C VAL A 36 2.57 -5.43 8.27
N LYS A 37 3.44 -4.71 8.99
CA LYS A 37 3.09 -4.14 10.29
C LYS A 37 2.25 -2.87 10.10
N PRO A 38 1.31 -2.55 11.00
CA PRO A 38 0.47 -1.34 10.89
C PRO A 38 1.28 -0.06 10.69
N ASN A 39 2.37 0.07 11.45
CA ASN A 39 3.26 1.23 11.44
C ASN A 39 4.41 1.12 10.42
N ALA A 40 4.43 0.09 9.58
CA ALA A 40 5.43 -0.03 8.52
C ALA A 40 5.24 1.14 7.54
N LYS A 41 6.31 1.90 7.31
CA LYS A 41 6.34 2.94 6.27
C LYS A 41 6.62 2.36 4.89
N MET A 42 7.46 1.32 4.86
CA MET A 42 7.88 0.61 3.67
C MET A 42 7.12 -0.71 3.55
N LEU A 43 6.61 -0.98 2.35
CA LEU A 43 5.81 -2.15 2.06
C LEU A 43 6.65 -3.17 1.29
N PRO A 44 6.53 -4.47 1.61
CA PRO A 44 7.22 -5.53 0.89
C PRO A 44 6.66 -5.66 -0.53
N PRO A 45 7.46 -6.14 -1.50
CA PRO A 45 7.08 -6.27 -2.90
C PRO A 45 5.72 -6.94 -3.15
N LYS A 46 5.38 -7.98 -2.38
CA LYS A 46 4.09 -8.69 -2.48
C LYS A 46 2.90 -7.80 -2.11
N ALA A 47 3.03 -7.02 -1.06
CA ALA A 47 1.99 -6.08 -0.66
C ALA A 47 1.86 -4.95 -1.69
N VAL A 48 2.98 -4.46 -2.23
CA VAL A 48 2.99 -3.43 -3.28
C VAL A 48 2.23 -3.91 -4.52
N ASP A 49 2.52 -5.12 -5.01
CA ASP A 49 1.80 -5.70 -6.17
C ASP A 49 0.29 -5.83 -5.92
N TRP A 50 -0.10 -6.31 -4.74
CA TRP A 50 -1.51 -6.41 -4.37
C TRP A 50 -2.19 -5.04 -4.30
N ILE A 51 -1.53 -4.03 -3.72
CA ILE A 51 -2.05 -2.67 -3.62
C ILE A 51 -2.21 -2.05 -5.00
N CYS A 52 -1.20 -2.17 -5.87
CA CYS A 52 -1.27 -1.58 -7.21
C CYS A 52 -2.43 -2.16 -8.02
N ARG A 53 -2.66 -3.47 -7.93
CA ARG A 53 -3.82 -4.12 -8.56
C ARG A 53 -5.15 -3.69 -7.95
N GLY A 54 -5.23 -3.58 -6.63
CA GLY A 54 -6.46 -3.21 -5.93
C GLY A 54 -6.85 -1.74 -6.06
N TYR A 55 -5.84 -0.87 -6.20
CA TYR A 55 -6.02 0.58 -6.25
C TYR A 55 -5.91 1.16 -7.67
N GLY A 56 -5.52 0.35 -8.66
CA GLY A 56 -5.34 0.77 -10.05
C GLY A 56 -4.10 1.65 -10.26
N ILE A 57 -3.03 1.41 -9.50
CA ILE A 57 -1.76 2.12 -9.69
C ILE A 57 -1.00 1.45 -10.83
N ASP A 58 -0.65 2.22 -11.84
CA ASP A 58 0.20 1.77 -12.95
C ASP A 58 1.66 2.12 -12.61
N LEU A 59 2.44 1.10 -12.21
CA LEU A 59 3.81 1.20 -11.67
C LEU A 59 4.78 0.22 -12.34
#